data_AF-A0AAP0WM06-F1
#
_entry.id   AF-A0AAP0WM06-F1
#
_cell.length_a   1.000
_cell.length_b   1.000
_cell.length_c   1.000
_cell.angle_alpha   90.00
_cell.angle_beta   90.00
_cell.angle_gamma   90.00
#
_symmetry.space_group_name_H-M   'P 1'
#
loop_
_entity.id
_entity.type
_entity.pdbx_description
1 polymer ?
#
loop_
_entity_poly.entity_id
_entity_poly.type
_entity_poly.pdbx_seq_one_letter_code
_entity_poly.pdbx_strand_id
1 'polypeptide(L)'
;MKIAGVYHWKHGRKGSGVFWLQQARDEARLNIIAQKLFDFVGKIISDESFKQWEGLIELLGSESKTVGGLEFLHKYRDFKKSLQQVHDGKATDAARQAVESLILLMKNPSTPQRFWLPLLYDSLKLLNWQEHPLLNVSQTNLLLNKLQELSMAKLRPDFVKDNLPPQGLSSVRLALATNLSRAILEE
;
A
#
# COMPACT_ATOMS: atom_id res chain seq x y z
N MET A 1 12.72 25.80 -13.15
CA MET A 1 12.62 24.40 -12.69
C MET A 1 11.28 23.73 -13.03
N LYS A 2 10.12 24.35 -12.78
CA LYS A 2 8.79 23.78 -13.13
C LYS A 2 8.63 23.39 -14.61
N ILE A 3 9.05 24.27 -15.53
CA ILE A 3 8.97 24.03 -16.99
C ILE A 3 9.78 22.79 -17.40
N ALA A 4 11.00 22.65 -16.87
CA ALA A 4 11.83 21.47 -17.10
C ALA A 4 11.15 20.19 -16.60
N GLY A 5 10.60 20.20 -15.38
CA GLY A 5 9.87 19.05 -14.83
C GLY A 5 8.69 18.61 -15.70
N VAL A 6 7.86 19.56 -16.16
CA VAL A 6 6.76 19.27 -17.08
C VAL A 6 7.25 18.75 -18.43
N TYR A 7 8.31 19.34 -18.97
CA TYR A 7 8.91 18.91 -20.23
C TYR A 7 9.40 17.46 -20.16
N HIS A 8 10.22 17.12 -19.16
CA HIS A 8 10.71 15.75 -18.96
C HIS A 8 9.57 14.76 -18.74
N TRP A 9 8.56 15.11 -17.94
CA TRP A 9 7.40 14.26 -17.68
C TRP A 9 6.61 13.92 -18.96
N LYS A 10 6.39 14.94 -19.82
CA LYS A 10 5.67 14.78 -21.09
C LYS A 10 6.44 13.93 -22.10
N HIS A 11 7.77 13.95 -22.07
CA HIS A 11 8.65 13.23 -23.00
C HIS A 11 9.14 11.88 -22.43
N GLY A 12 8.36 11.24 -21.56
CA GLY A 12 8.66 9.89 -21.05
C GLY A 12 9.78 9.79 -20.01
N ARG A 13 10.53 10.87 -19.75
CA ARG A 13 11.60 10.92 -18.73
C ARG A 13 11.00 11.17 -17.35
N LYS A 14 10.25 10.19 -16.84
CA LYS A 14 9.42 10.32 -15.63
C LYS A 14 10.22 10.72 -14.39
N GLY A 15 11.33 10.05 -14.12
CA GLY A 15 12.18 10.32 -12.94
C GLY A 15 12.80 11.70 -12.98
N SER A 16 13.35 12.12 -14.12
CA SER A 16 13.82 13.50 -14.29
C SER A 16 12.68 14.52 -14.14
N GLY A 17 11.49 14.18 -14.64
CA GLY A 17 10.29 15.00 -14.48
C GLY A 17 9.92 15.20 -13.01
N VAL A 18 9.82 14.11 -12.24
CA VAL A 18 9.55 14.15 -10.79
C VAL A 18 10.65 14.90 -10.05
N PHE A 19 11.91 14.61 -10.34
CA PHE A 19 13.06 15.27 -9.73
C PHE A 19 13.00 16.79 -9.89
N TRP A 20 12.79 17.30 -11.10
CA TRP A 20 12.73 18.75 -11.34
C TRP A 20 11.48 19.40 -10.73
N LEU A 21 10.36 18.68 -10.63
CA LEU A 21 9.16 19.16 -9.93
C LEU A 21 9.38 19.22 -8.42
N GLN A 22 10.11 18.27 -7.83
CA GLN A 22 10.52 18.30 -6.42
C GLN A 22 11.46 19.49 -6.15
N GLN A 23 12.48 19.69 -7.00
CA GLN A 23 13.37 20.85 -6.87
C GLN A 23 12.59 22.18 -6.96
N ALA A 24 11.52 22.20 -7.75
CA ALA A 24 10.65 23.34 -7.89
C ALA A 24 9.56 23.49 -6.80
N ARG A 25 9.50 22.56 -5.83
CA ARG A 25 8.45 22.45 -4.79
C ARG A 25 7.03 22.54 -5.37
N ASP A 26 6.80 21.93 -6.54
CA ASP A 26 5.50 21.94 -7.22
C ASP A 26 4.61 20.80 -6.71
N GLU A 27 4.18 20.91 -5.45
CA GLU A 27 3.40 19.88 -4.76
C GLU A 27 2.07 19.57 -5.46
N ALA A 28 1.41 20.60 -6.00
CA ALA A 28 0.16 20.42 -6.74
C ALA A 28 0.35 19.47 -7.94
N ARG A 29 1.42 19.64 -8.73
CA ARG A 29 1.71 18.74 -9.86
C ARG A 29 2.15 17.36 -9.40
N LEU A 30 2.98 17.28 -8.36
CA LEU A 30 3.40 16.00 -7.80
C LEU A 30 2.20 15.18 -7.29
N ASN A 31 1.24 15.85 -6.65
CA ASN A 31 -0.01 15.21 -6.22
C ASN A 31 -0.85 14.75 -7.42
N ILE A 32 -1.01 15.57 -8.46
CA ILE A 32 -1.72 15.14 -9.69
C ILE A 32 -1.05 13.90 -10.32
N ILE A 33 0.28 13.85 -10.33
CA ILE A 33 1.02 12.68 -10.82
C ILE A 33 0.73 11.47 -9.94
N ALA A 34 0.82 11.60 -8.62
CA ALA A 34 0.50 10.52 -7.69
C ALA A 34 -0.94 10.00 -7.89
N GLN A 35 -1.92 10.88 -8.02
CA GLN A 35 -3.31 10.51 -8.28
C GLN A 35 -3.48 9.69 -9.56
N LYS A 36 -2.83 10.11 -10.66
CA LYS A 36 -2.85 9.34 -11.92
C LYS A 36 -2.22 7.96 -11.77
N LEU A 37 -1.13 7.87 -11.02
CA LEU A 37 -0.48 6.58 -10.74
C LEU A 37 -1.36 5.70 -9.85
N PHE A 38 -2.05 6.27 -8.87
CA PHE A 38 -2.98 5.53 -8.05
C PHE A 38 -4.14 4.95 -8.85
N ASP A 39 -4.69 5.69 -9.81
CA ASP A 39 -5.75 5.18 -10.69
C ASP A 39 -5.25 4.03 -11.57
N PHE A 40 -3.96 4.05 -11.93
CA PHE A 40 -3.32 2.95 -12.66
C PHE A 40 -3.14 1.73 -11.75
N VAL A 41 -2.51 1.89 -10.58
CA VAL A 41 -2.23 0.80 -9.63
C VAL A 41 -3.52 0.21 -9.05
N GLY A 42 -4.52 1.03 -8.73
CA GLY A 42 -5.76 0.59 -8.10
C GLY A 42 -6.73 -0.18 -9.00
N LYS A 43 -6.56 -0.11 -10.33
CA LYS A 43 -7.37 -0.86 -11.32
C LYS A 43 -6.88 -2.28 -11.57
N ILE A 44 -5.74 -2.64 -10.99
CA ILE A 44 -4.93 -3.76 -11.41
C ILE A 44 -4.99 -4.88 -10.34
N ILE A 45 -5.53 -6.05 -10.72
CA ILE A 45 -5.78 -7.19 -9.82
C ILE A 45 -4.81 -8.37 -10.12
N SER A 46 -4.04 -8.33 -11.21
CA SER A 46 -3.19 -9.48 -11.63
C SER A 46 -1.69 -9.25 -11.45
N ASP A 47 -0.93 -10.36 -11.36
CA ASP A 47 0.53 -10.34 -11.20
C ASP A 47 1.29 -9.80 -12.43
N GLU A 48 0.78 -10.00 -13.64
CA GLU A 48 1.41 -9.42 -14.86
C GLU A 48 1.35 -7.89 -14.83
N SER A 49 0.22 -7.37 -14.36
CA SER A 49 0.01 -5.95 -14.18
C SER A 49 0.81 -5.37 -13.02
N PHE A 50 1.26 -6.19 -12.05
CA PHE A 50 2.20 -5.77 -11.01
C PHE A 50 3.54 -5.33 -11.59
N LYS A 51 4.17 -6.17 -12.43
CA LYS A 51 5.47 -5.85 -13.07
C LYS A 51 5.42 -4.57 -13.89
N GLN A 52 4.28 -4.29 -14.53
CA GLN A 52 4.11 -3.09 -15.35
C GLN A 52 4.12 -1.81 -14.51
N TRP A 53 3.36 -1.75 -13.41
CA TRP A 53 3.38 -0.55 -12.57
C TRP A 53 4.63 -0.47 -11.70
N GLU A 54 5.20 -1.61 -11.29
CA GLU A 54 6.49 -1.67 -10.61
C GLU A 54 7.57 -0.95 -11.44
N GLY A 55 7.69 -1.29 -12.73
CA GLY A 55 8.61 -0.62 -13.64
C GLY A 55 8.31 0.88 -13.78
N LEU A 56 7.03 1.29 -13.78
CA LEU A 56 6.69 2.72 -13.78
C LEU A 56 7.13 3.45 -12.52
N ILE A 57 7.04 2.80 -11.34
CA ILE A 57 7.49 3.39 -10.07
C ILE A 57 9.01 3.45 -10.01
N GLU A 58 9.73 2.45 -10.53
CA GLU A 58 11.18 2.49 -10.66
C GLU A 58 11.65 3.66 -11.54
N LEU A 59 10.91 3.95 -12.62
CA LEU A 59 11.19 5.09 -13.48
C LEU A 59 11.03 6.45 -12.78
N LEU A 60 10.38 6.55 -11.61
CA LEU A 60 10.24 7.80 -10.85
C LEU A 60 11.52 8.22 -10.12
N GLY A 61 12.49 7.32 -9.97
CA GLY A 61 13.74 7.57 -9.25
C GLY A 61 13.67 7.21 -7.77
N SER A 62 14.66 7.64 -6.99
CA SER A 62 14.83 7.27 -5.57
C SER A 62 13.89 8.01 -4.62
N GLU A 63 13.47 7.33 -3.54
CA GLU A 63 12.59 7.85 -2.48
C GLU A 63 13.16 9.01 -1.66
N SER A 64 14.48 9.22 -1.67
CA SER A 64 15.20 10.10 -0.75
C SER A 64 14.76 11.58 -0.74
N LYS A 65 13.89 11.99 -1.67
CA LYS A 65 13.28 13.33 -1.74
C LYS A 65 11.78 13.34 -2.04
N THR A 66 11.13 12.18 -2.15
CA THR A 66 9.68 12.11 -2.40
C THR A 66 8.91 12.30 -1.10
N VAL A 67 7.90 13.17 -1.08
CA VAL A 67 6.99 13.35 0.05
C VAL A 67 5.56 13.05 -0.41
N GLY A 68 4.76 12.44 0.46
CA GLY A 68 3.32 12.25 0.25
C GLY A 68 3.00 11.09 -0.70
N GLY A 69 2.14 11.32 -1.69
CA GLY A 69 1.58 10.24 -2.50
C GLY A 69 2.60 9.42 -3.30
N LEU A 70 3.69 10.05 -3.76
CA LEU A 70 4.77 9.34 -4.47
C LEU A 70 5.60 8.45 -3.55
N GLU A 71 5.85 8.91 -2.32
CA GLU A 71 6.54 8.12 -1.30
C GLU A 71 5.71 6.87 -0.95
N PHE A 72 4.40 7.04 -0.79
CA PHE A 72 3.51 5.91 -0.56
C PHE A 72 3.56 4.88 -1.71
N LEU A 73 3.65 5.30 -2.98
CA LEU A 73 3.76 4.36 -4.11
C LEU A 73 5.02 3.49 -4.04
N HIS A 74 6.15 4.07 -3.67
CA HIS A 74 7.38 3.33 -3.48
C HIS A 74 7.28 2.33 -2.32
N LYS A 75 6.76 2.78 -1.16
CA LYS A 75 6.54 1.90 -0.01
C LYS A 75 5.53 0.78 -0.31
N TYR A 76 4.49 1.08 -1.09
CA TYR A 76 3.49 0.11 -1.54
C TYR A 76 4.11 -0.94 -2.47
N ARG A 77 4.98 -0.53 -3.40
CA ARG A 77 5.77 -1.43 -4.25
C ARG A 77 6.64 -2.36 -3.41
N ASP A 78 7.37 -1.81 -2.45
CA ASP A 78 8.32 -2.57 -1.64
C ASP A 78 7.60 -3.57 -0.73
N PHE A 79 6.45 -3.19 -0.18
CA PHE A 79 5.57 -4.11 0.52
C PHE A 79 5.09 -5.26 -0.37
N LYS A 80 4.68 -4.97 -1.60
CA LYS A 80 4.28 -6.02 -2.56
C LYS A 80 5.44 -6.96 -2.90
N LYS A 81 6.65 -6.43 -3.06
CA LYS A 81 7.87 -7.24 -3.25
C LYS A 81 8.16 -8.11 -2.04
N SER A 82 8.04 -7.58 -0.83
CA SER A 82 8.29 -8.37 0.39
C SER A 82 7.26 -9.50 0.53
N LEU A 83 5.99 -9.28 0.20
CA LEU A 83 4.98 -10.34 0.15
C LEU A 83 5.35 -11.49 -0.81
N GLN A 84 5.95 -11.19 -1.98
CA GLN A 84 6.38 -12.22 -2.93
C GLN A 84 7.51 -13.12 -2.38
N GLN A 85 8.27 -12.63 -1.39
CA GLN A 85 9.34 -13.37 -0.74
C GLN A 85 8.84 -14.26 0.42
N VAL A 86 7.57 -14.16 0.80
CA VAL A 86 6.99 -14.92 1.91
C VAL A 86 6.52 -16.31 1.44
N HIS A 87 7.29 -17.33 1.78
CA HIS A 87 6.96 -18.74 1.53
C HIS A 87 6.14 -19.35 2.67
N ASP A 88 5.33 -20.37 2.39
CA ASP A 88 4.54 -21.06 3.41
C ASP A 88 5.42 -21.90 4.34
N GLY A 89 5.08 -21.92 5.62
CA GLY A 89 5.48 -23.00 6.52
C GLY A 89 6.29 -22.61 7.75
N LYS A 90 6.94 -21.44 7.81
CA LYS A 90 7.61 -20.91 9.02
C LYS A 90 7.67 -19.39 9.07
N ALA A 91 7.48 -18.77 10.23
CA ALA A 91 7.68 -17.33 10.39
C ALA A 91 9.14 -16.96 10.06
N THR A 92 9.38 -16.49 8.85
CA THR A 92 10.70 -16.06 8.37
C THR A 92 10.91 -14.58 8.63
N ASP A 93 12.17 -14.13 8.59
CA ASP A 93 12.50 -12.71 8.62
C ASP A 93 11.77 -11.92 7.52
N ALA A 94 11.55 -12.55 6.36
CA ALA A 94 10.77 -11.96 5.27
C ALA A 94 9.29 -11.73 5.67
N ALA A 95 8.65 -12.67 6.37
CA ALA A 95 7.28 -12.51 6.85
C ALA A 95 7.18 -11.39 7.90
N ARG A 96 8.15 -11.30 8.81
CA ARG A 96 8.23 -10.22 9.80
C ARG A 96 8.44 -8.87 9.14
N GLN A 97 9.38 -8.77 8.20
CA GLN A 97 9.63 -7.55 7.43
C GLN A 97 8.40 -7.11 6.61
N ALA A 98 7.64 -8.05 6.06
CA ALA A 98 6.40 -7.75 5.36
C ALA A 98 5.32 -7.21 6.32
N VAL A 99 5.20 -7.78 7.53
CA VAL A 99 4.32 -7.23 8.57
C VAL A 99 4.75 -5.84 9.01
N GLU A 100 6.04 -5.61 9.26
CA GLU A 100 6.56 -4.29 9.61
C GLU A 100 6.25 -3.25 8.51
N SER A 101 6.47 -3.63 7.25
CA SER A 101 6.15 -2.79 6.09
C SER A 101 4.66 -2.46 6.00
N LEU A 102 3.79 -3.45 6.22
CA LEU A 102 2.34 -3.27 6.30
C LEU A 102 1.96 -2.27 7.39
N ILE A 103 2.51 -2.44 8.60
CA ILE A 103 2.20 -1.57 9.73
C ILE A 103 2.69 -0.15 9.48
N LEU A 104 3.88 0.04 8.89
CA LEU A 104 4.38 1.36 8.51
C LEU A 104 3.47 2.06 7.50
N LEU A 105 2.98 1.32 6.50
CA LEU A 105 2.00 1.83 5.54
C LEU A 105 0.67 2.19 6.23
N MET A 106 0.14 1.32 7.08
CA MET A 106 -1.16 1.52 7.73
C MET A 106 -1.14 2.59 8.83
N LYS A 107 0.02 2.87 9.44
CA LYS A 107 0.22 3.99 10.37
C LYS A 107 0.38 5.34 9.66
N ASN A 108 0.87 5.35 8.42
CA ASN A 108 1.14 6.59 7.70
C ASN A 108 -0.17 7.31 7.34
N PRO A 109 -0.41 8.54 7.83
CA PRO A 109 -1.64 9.30 7.52
C PRO A 109 -1.76 9.66 6.04
N SER A 110 -0.67 9.61 5.28
CA SER A 110 -0.64 9.88 3.83
C SER A 110 -1.04 8.67 2.99
N THR A 111 -1.27 7.49 3.60
CA THR A 111 -1.70 6.29 2.88
C THR A 111 -3.14 6.47 2.40
N PRO A 112 -3.40 6.52 1.07
CA PRO A 112 -4.72 6.82 0.56
C PRO A 112 -5.73 5.72 0.92
N GLN A 113 -6.91 6.11 1.40
CA GLN A 113 -7.93 5.19 1.92
C GLN A 113 -8.33 4.07 0.94
N ARG A 114 -8.37 4.35 -0.37
CA ARG A 114 -8.65 3.35 -1.41
C ARG A 114 -7.68 2.16 -1.45
N PHE A 115 -6.49 2.30 -0.85
CA PHE A 115 -5.49 1.23 -0.77
C PHE A 115 -5.56 0.43 0.54
N TRP A 116 -6.36 0.86 1.53
CA TRP A 116 -6.40 0.16 2.83
C TRP A 116 -6.93 -1.27 2.69
N LEU A 117 -8.02 -1.49 1.95
CA LEU A 117 -8.53 -2.84 1.75
C LEU A 117 -7.61 -3.69 0.86
N PRO A 118 -7.10 -3.19 -0.29
CA PRO A 118 -6.07 -3.89 -1.05
C PRO A 118 -4.89 -4.34 -0.20
N LEU A 119 -4.28 -3.43 0.58
CA LEU A 119 -3.18 -3.75 1.49
C LEU A 119 -3.51 -4.90 2.45
N LEU A 120 -4.67 -4.80 3.11
CA LEU A 120 -5.11 -5.82 4.07
C LEU A 120 -5.44 -7.15 3.41
N TYR A 121 -6.04 -7.12 2.21
CA TYR A 121 -6.39 -8.30 1.45
C TYR A 121 -5.14 -9.04 0.93
N ASP A 122 -4.16 -8.28 0.41
CA ASP A 122 -2.86 -8.82 0.01
C ASP A 122 -2.12 -9.46 1.19
N SER A 123 -2.38 -8.97 2.41
CA SER A 123 -1.79 -9.46 3.65
C SER A 123 -2.47 -10.69 4.24
N LEU A 124 -3.53 -11.23 3.63
CA LEU A 124 -4.30 -12.36 4.21
C LEU A 124 -3.41 -13.56 4.55
N LYS A 125 -2.35 -13.80 3.78
CA LYS A 125 -1.36 -14.83 4.06
C LYS A 125 -0.62 -14.58 5.39
N LEU A 126 -0.25 -13.33 5.68
CA LEU A 126 0.40 -12.93 6.92
C LEU A 126 -0.59 -12.96 8.10
N LEU A 127 -1.84 -12.54 7.89
CA LEU A 127 -2.86 -12.50 8.94
C LEU A 127 -3.32 -13.89 9.38
N ASN A 128 -3.31 -14.86 8.47
CA ASN A 128 -3.68 -16.26 8.73
C ASN A 128 -2.47 -17.16 9.00
N TRP A 129 -1.36 -16.58 9.48
CA TRP A 129 -0.14 -17.33 9.73
C TRP A 129 -0.37 -18.46 10.72
N GLN A 130 -0.05 -19.71 10.36
CA GLN A 130 -0.52 -20.87 11.15
C GLN A 130 0.25 -21.08 12.45
N GLU A 131 1.56 -20.86 12.49
CA GLU A 131 2.38 -21.18 13.67
C GLU A 131 2.06 -20.30 14.88
N HIS A 132 2.19 -18.99 14.72
CA HIS A 132 1.88 -17.97 15.73
C HIS A 132 1.42 -16.69 15.01
N PRO A 133 0.65 -15.81 15.67
CA PRO A 133 0.32 -14.48 15.17
C PRO A 133 1.58 -13.69 14.84
N LEU A 134 1.70 -13.23 13.60
CA LEU A 134 2.78 -12.32 13.23
C LEU A 134 2.50 -10.88 13.69
N LEU A 135 1.23 -10.57 13.97
CA LEU A 135 0.80 -9.27 14.49
C LEU A 135 0.39 -9.40 15.96
N ASN A 136 0.88 -8.50 16.79
CA ASN A 136 0.49 -8.39 18.19
C ASN A 136 -0.90 -7.73 18.36
N VAL A 137 -1.40 -7.66 19.60
CA VAL A 137 -2.72 -7.08 19.90
C VAL A 137 -2.84 -5.64 19.42
N SER A 138 -1.82 -4.80 19.67
CA SER A 138 -1.81 -3.39 19.28
C SER A 138 -1.83 -3.19 17.76
N GLN A 139 -1.01 -3.94 17.03
CA GLN A 139 -0.97 -3.94 15.57
C GLN A 139 -2.28 -4.43 14.97
N THR A 140 -2.85 -5.50 15.50
CA THR A 140 -4.13 -6.03 15.02
C THR A 140 -5.28 -5.04 15.24
N ASN A 141 -5.32 -4.39 16.39
CA ASN A 141 -6.30 -3.34 16.70
C ASN A 141 -6.17 -2.12 15.78
N LEU A 142 -4.94 -1.70 15.44
CA LEU A 142 -4.71 -0.65 14.44
C LEU A 142 -5.38 -1.01 13.10
N LEU A 143 -5.19 -2.24 12.62
CA LEU A 143 -5.75 -2.68 11.34
C LEU A 143 -7.27 -2.82 11.40
N LEU A 144 -7.83 -3.31 12.52
CA LEU A 144 -9.27 -3.35 12.75
C LEU A 144 -9.91 -1.96 12.75
N ASN A 145 -9.26 -0.97 13.37
CA ASN A 145 -9.72 0.41 13.35
C ASN A 145 -9.76 0.97 11.92
N LYS A 146 -8.72 0.70 11.12
CA LYS A 146 -8.71 1.09 9.70
C LYS A 146 -9.81 0.41 8.88
N LEU A 147 -10.10 -0.86 9.15
CA LEU A 147 -11.20 -1.59 8.52
C LEU A 147 -12.57 -1.03 8.92
N GLN A 148 -12.72 -0.61 10.17
CA GLN A 148 -13.93 0.04 10.68
C GLN A 148 -14.14 1.41 10.05
N GLU A 149 -13.10 2.25 10.01
CA GLU A 149 -13.11 3.55 9.31
C GLU A 149 -13.53 3.37 7.84
N LEU A 150 -13.00 2.35 7.16
CA LEU A 150 -13.37 2.04 5.78
C LEU A 150 -14.84 1.60 5.65
N SER A 151 -15.33 0.78 6.59
CA SER A 151 -16.72 0.33 6.60
C SER A 151 -17.69 1.50 6.74
N MET A 152 -17.33 2.52 7.54
CA MET A 152 -18.09 3.76 7.66
C MET A 152 -17.98 4.64 6.40
N ALA A 153 -16.80 4.71 5.79
CA ALA A 153 -16.58 5.48 4.56
C ALA A 153 -17.42 4.95 3.38
N LYS A 154 -17.64 3.62 3.31
CA LYS A 154 -18.49 2.96 2.29
C LYS A 154 -19.94 3.45 2.27
N LEU A 155 -20.42 4.09 3.34
CA LEU A 155 -21.77 4.64 3.43
C LEU A 155 -21.89 6.04 2.79
N ARG A 156 -20.77 6.66 2.39
CA ARG A 156 -20.75 8.00 1.81
C ARG A 156 -20.93 7.96 0.29
N PRO A 157 -21.64 8.94 -0.30
CA PRO A 157 -21.93 8.96 -1.74
C PRO A 157 -20.70 9.14 -2.64
N ASP A 158 -19.61 9.69 -2.10
CA ASP A 158 -18.33 9.93 -2.78
C ASP A 158 -17.33 8.77 -2.63
N PHE A 159 -17.76 7.64 -2.04
CA PHE A 159 -16.88 6.51 -1.81
C PHE A 159 -16.43 5.85 -3.12
N VAL A 160 -15.12 5.85 -3.36
CA VAL A 160 -14.52 5.13 -4.48
C VAL A 160 -14.37 3.66 -4.10
N LYS A 161 -15.16 2.80 -4.77
CA LYS A 161 -15.15 1.37 -4.52
C LYS A 161 -13.81 0.75 -4.95
N ASP A 162 -13.32 -0.16 -4.11
CA ASP A 162 -12.20 -1.04 -4.44
C ASP A 162 -12.62 -2.04 -5.54
N ASN A 163 -11.63 -2.52 -6.31
CA ASN A 163 -11.84 -3.52 -7.36
C ASN A 163 -11.71 -4.96 -6.83
N LEU A 164 -11.85 -5.17 -5.52
CA LEU A 164 -11.64 -6.47 -4.90
C LEU A 164 -12.89 -7.35 -4.96
N PRO A 165 -12.73 -8.67 -4.79
CA PRO A 165 -13.86 -9.58 -4.68
C PRO A 165 -14.83 -9.14 -3.57
N PRO A 166 -16.16 -9.36 -3.73
CA PRO A 166 -17.16 -8.96 -2.74
C PRO A 166 -16.86 -9.48 -1.32
N GLN A 167 -16.27 -10.68 -1.24
CA GLN A 167 -15.87 -11.32 0.01
C GLN A 167 -14.59 -10.75 0.64
N GLY A 168 -13.86 -9.85 -0.03
CA GLY A 168 -12.56 -9.36 0.45
C GLY A 168 -12.62 -8.70 1.82
N LEU A 169 -13.67 -7.91 2.07
CA LEU A 169 -13.90 -7.28 3.37
C LEU A 169 -14.15 -8.32 4.48
N SER A 170 -15.00 -9.32 4.21
CA SER A 170 -15.30 -10.38 5.18
C SER A 170 -14.09 -11.26 5.46
N SER A 171 -13.29 -11.61 4.45
CA SER A 171 -12.07 -12.39 4.61
C SER A 171 -11.05 -11.67 5.48
N VAL A 172 -10.83 -10.37 5.22
CA VAL A 172 -9.92 -9.53 6.04
C VAL A 172 -10.42 -9.43 7.48
N ARG A 173 -11.73 -9.19 7.67
CA ARG A 173 -12.32 -9.11 9.01
C ARG A 173 -12.12 -10.39 9.80
N LEU A 174 -12.38 -11.53 9.17
CA LEU A 174 -12.20 -12.85 9.80
C LEU A 174 -10.73 -13.07 10.19
N ALA A 175 -9.80 -12.84 9.24
CA ALA A 175 -8.38 -13.04 9.48
C ALA A 175 -7.86 -12.16 10.64
N LEU A 176 -8.26 -10.89 10.70
CA LEU A 176 -7.90 -10.00 11.80
C LEU A 176 -8.50 -10.45 13.14
N ALA A 177 -9.75 -10.89 13.15
CA ALA A 177 -10.39 -11.39 14.37
C ALA A 177 -9.69 -12.65 14.90
N THR A 178 -9.38 -13.59 14.00
CA THR A 178 -8.63 -14.80 14.34
C THR A 178 -7.22 -14.49 14.84
N ASN A 179 -6.49 -13.58 14.17
CA ASN A 179 -5.17 -13.15 14.62
C ASN A 179 -5.25 -12.50 16.02
N LEU A 180 -6.23 -11.62 16.26
CA LEU A 180 -6.41 -10.96 17.55
C LEU A 180 -6.65 -11.97 18.67
N SER A 181 -7.58 -12.90 18.47
CA SER A 181 -7.89 -13.93 19.47
C SER A 181 -6.66 -14.76 19.83
N ARG A 182 -5.81 -15.09 18.84
CA ARG A 182 -4.58 -15.84 19.09
C ARG A 182 -3.49 -15.00 19.74
N ALA A 183 -3.34 -13.74 19.34
CA ALA A 183 -2.35 -12.83 19.92
C ALA A 183 -2.63 -12.59 21.42
N ILE A 184 -3.91 -12.47 21.80
CA ILE A 184 -4.32 -12.35 23.21
C ILE A 184 -3.94 -13.59 24.04
N LEU A 185 -3.91 -14.78 23.43
CA LEU A 185 -3.55 -16.01 24.13
C LEU A 185 -2.03 -16.18 24.28
N GLU A 186 -1.23 -15.48 23.47
CA GLU A 186 0.23 -15.52 23.52
C GLU A 186 0.86 -14.37 24.33
N GLU A 187 0.10 -13.29 24.59
CA GLU A 187 0.47 -12.15 25.46
C GLU A 187 0.07 -12.36 26.93
#